data_AF-Q2GP51-F1
#
_entry.id   AF-Q2GP51-F1
#
_cell.length_a   1.000
_cell.length_b   1.000
_cell.length_c   1.000
_cell.angle_alpha   90.00
_cell.angle_beta   90.00
_cell.angle_gamma   90.00
#
_symmetry.space_group_name_H-M   'P 1'
#
loop_
_entity.id
_entity.type
_entity.pdbx_description
1 polymer ?
#
loop_
_entity_poly.entity_id
_entity_poly.type
_entity_poly.pdbx_seq_one_letter_code
_entity_poly.pdbx_strand_id
1 'polypeptide(L)'
;MVGSLFQLPDELVLEALNHSFPCREAQIRFLATLVYPGAAACRNVVIYGTEATGKSTITTALLAKLSNQTGDDGFRLKHAVVNSAEFITARHLYETVVGRVADALEWNAAPPRCETVSQLTVELSKMLKYTPRPDGFRFVLVFDGIDRQRDAPHTLLPALARLSEIIPCLATVFIVTSPPPNFLLTSSVPHLHFPTYTKTDFIAILSATPPAALPNTTTQETADLWARFTAAVHDALARAASRTLPSFRHACAALWPRFTAPIHARTHSAREFSKLLVAARVHFQDERLLDPGVLALPPTNTTTTTSTTAQKQHDAPKPPPTTKTITTNPNPPTDGAALDLTPAHHRAPAPPRRLPRLENADPARSDPSSPRTTHGPQTTPWKI
;
A
#
# COMPACT_ATOMS: atom_id res chain seq x y z
N MET A 1 -15.30 27.45 -32.64
CA MET A 1 -15.19 28.15 -31.33
C MET A 1 -13.86 27.78 -30.71
N VAL A 2 -13.16 28.71 -30.05
CA VAL A 2 -11.93 28.38 -29.31
C VAL A 2 -12.36 27.80 -27.97
N GLY A 3 -12.34 26.48 -27.84
CA GLY A 3 -12.53 25.81 -26.55
C GLY A 3 -11.42 26.22 -25.58
N SER A 4 -11.70 26.22 -24.28
CA SER A 4 -10.68 26.50 -23.27
C SER A 4 -9.53 25.50 -23.44
N LEU A 5 -8.29 26.00 -23.57
CA LEU A 5 -7.08 25.17 -23.65
C LEU A 5 -6.82 24.36 -22.37
N PHE A 6 -7.54 24.68 -21.30
CA PHE A 6 -7.52 23.95 -20.03
C PHE A 6 -8.96 23.77 -19.53
N GLN A 7 -9.36 22.51 -19.35
CA GLN A 7 -10.64 22.10 -18.80
C GLN A 7 -10.38 20.93 -17.84
N LEU A 8 -10.83 21.08 -16.59
CA LEU A 8 -10.85 19.98 -15.63
C LEU A 8 -12.05 19.06 -15.93
N PRO A 9 -12.04 17.80 -15.45
CA PRO A 9 -13.23 16.97 -15.43
C PRO A 9 -14.40 17.65 -14.71
N ASP A 10 -15.63 17.24 -15.02
CA ASP A 10 -16.83 17.63 -14.28
C ASP A 10 -16.60 17.60 -12.76
N GLU A 11 -16.82 18.74 -12.12
CA GLU A 11 -16.60 18.92 -10.68
C GLU A 11 -17.51 17.97 -9.86
N LEU A 12 -18.68 17.58 -10.39
CA LEU A 12 -19.55 16.56 -9.76
C LEU A 12 -18.86 15.20 -9.59
N VAL A 13 -17.98 14.83 -10.52
CA VAL A 13 -17.18 13.59 -10.41
C VAL A 13 -16.09 13.73 -9.35
N LEU A 14 -15.48 14.92 -9.23
CA LEU A 14 -14.50 15.21 -8.19
C LEU A 14 -15.16 15.25 -6.80
N GLU A 15 -16.33 15.89 -6.67
CA GLU A 15 -17.12 15.92 -5.43
C GLU A 15 -17.55 14.52 -4.96
N ALA A 16 -18.04 13.67 -5.87
CA ALA A 16 -18.40 12.29 -5.53
C ALA A 16 -17.19 11.45 -5.05
N LEU A 17 -15.99 11.72 -5.59
CA LEU A 17 -14.75 11.10 -5.13
C LEU A 17 -14.28 11.68 -3.79
N ASN A 18 -14.37 13.00 -3.59
CA ASN A 18 -14.03 13.66 -2.33
C ASN A 18 -14.92 13.17 -1.18
N HIS A 19 -16.22 12.97 -1.41
CA HIS A 19 -17.14 12.35 -0.44
C HIS A 19 -16.76 10.88 -0.13
N SER A 20 -16.24 10.14 -1.12
CA SER A 20 -15.82 8.75 -0.95
C SER A 20 -14.45 8.61 -0.27
N PHE A 21 -13.59 9.62 -0.42
CA PHE A 21 -12.20 9.66 0.02
C PHE A 21 -11.89 11.02 0.69
N PRO A 22 -12.44 11.32 1.87
CA PRO A 22 -12.16 12.56 2.58
C PRO A 22 -10.68 12.67 2.96
N CYS A 23 -10.20 13.90 3.15
CA CYS A 23 -8.80 14.25 3.44
C CYS A 23 -7.83 13.90 2.29
N ARG A 24 -8.33 13.84 1.06
CA ARG A 24 -7.59 13.53 -0.18
C ARG A 24 -7.96 14.42 -1.37
N GLU A 25 -8.69 15.50 -1.13
CA GLU A 25 -9.25 16.42 -2.12
C GLU A 25 -8.16 17.03 -3.01
N ALA A 26 -7.04 17.45 -2.39
CA ALA A 26 -5.87 17.96 -3.07
C ALA A 26 -5.21 16.91 -3.98
N GLN A 27 -5.06 15.66 -3.50
CA GLN A 27 -4.48 14.57 -4.29
C GLN A 27 -5.39 14.17 -5.45
N ILE A 28 -6.70 14.14 -5.24
CA ILE A 28 -7.71 13.84 -6.27
C ILE A 28 -7.67 14.90 -7.37
N ARG A 29 -7.73 16.19 -7.00
CA ARG A 29 -7.68 17.31 -7.97
C ARG A 29 -6.36 17.34 -8.73
N PHE A 30 -5.22 17.13 -8.05
CA PHE A 30 -3.92 17.09 -8.70
C PHE A 30 -3.79 15.90 -9.65
N LEU A 31 -4.20 14.70 -9.24
CA LEU A 31 -4.19 13.53 -10.11
C LEU A 31 -5.09 13.74 -11.34
N ALA A 32 -6.33 14.20 -11.15
CA ALA A 32 -7.24 14.54 -12.23
C ALA A 32 -6.61 15.50 -13.26
N THR A 33 -5.91 16.53 -12.77
CA THR A 33 -5.18 17.50 -13.61
C THR A 33 -4.08 16.84 -14.47
N LEU A 34 -3.41 15.80 -13.96
CA LEU A 34 -2.31 15.11 -14.66
C LEU A 34 -2.76 14.00 -15.62
N VAL A 35 -3.91 13.36 -15.40
CA VAL A 35 -4.43 12.30 -16.29
C VAL A 35 -5.54 12.73 -17.25
N TYR A 36 -6.34 13.75 -16.96
CA TYR A 36 -7.43 14.17 -17.85
C TYR A 36 -6.91 14.81 -19.15
N PRO A 37 -7.41 14.42 -20.34
CA PRO A 37 -6.85 14.89 -21.62
C PRO A 37 -6.98 16.41 -21.84
N GLY A 38 -8.05 17.03 -21.33
CA GLY A 38 -8.29 18.47 -21.44
C GLY A 38 -7.56 19.34 -20.42
N ALA A 39 -6.81 18.75 -19.49
CA ALA A 39 -6.06 19.44 -18.45
C ALA A 39 -4.55 19.47 -18.75
N ALA A 40 -3.69 19.55 -17.73
CA ALA A 40 -2.24 19.54 -17.89
C ALA A 40 -1.70 18.09 -17.98
N ALA A 41 -2.12 17.38 -19.02
CA ALA A 41 -2.03 15.92 -19.10
C ALA A 41 -0.58 15.40 -19.33
N CYS A 42 0.05 14.81 -18.32
CA CYS A 42 1.48 14.39 -18.37
C CYS A 42 1.70 12.97 -18.91
N ARG A 43 2.82 12.72 -19.60
CA ARG A 43 3.15 11.40 -20.20
C ARG A 43 3.46 10.33 -19.16
N ASN A 44 4.16 10.72 -18.09
CA ASN A 44 4.51 9.85 -16.97
C ASN A 44 4.07 10.56 -15.68
N VAL A 45 3.64 9.81 -14.68
CA VAL A 45 3.31 10.32 -13.35
C VAL A 45 3.82 9.34 -12.29
N VAL A 46 4.47 9.84 -11.25
CA VAL A 46 4.85 9.05 -10.07
C VAL A 46 3.89 9.36 -8.93
N ILE A 47 3.21 8.35 -8.41
CA ILE A 47 2.39 8.44 -7.19
C ILE A 47 3.12 7.71 -6.07
N TYR A 48 3.39 8.37 -4.95
CA TYR A 48 4.18 7.78 -3.87
C TYR A 48 3.61 8.06 -2.48
N GLY A 49 3.96 7.19 -1.53
CA GLY A 49 3.55 7.29 -0.13
C GLY A 49 3.41 5.92 0.51
N THR A 50 3.40 5.88 1.84
CA THR A 50 3.35 4.64 2.63
C THR A 50 2.12 3.76 2.34
N GLU A 51 2.11 2.53 2.84
CA GLU A 51 0.97 1.62 2.71
C GLU A 51 -0.34 2.20 3.27
N ALA A 52 -1.48 1.71 2.76
CA ALA A 52 -2.82 2.08 3.23
C ALA A 52 -3.17 3.60 3.21
N THR A 53 -2.44 4.41 2.44
CA THR A 53 -2.69 5.85 2.25
C THR A 53 -3.77 6.19 1.22
N GLY A 54 -4.30 5.18 0.50
CA GLY A 54 -5.37 5.31 -0.49
C GLY A 54 -4.94 5.36 -1.97
N LYS A 55 -3.63 5.43 -2.26
CA LYS A 55 -3.06 5.59 -3.62
C LYS A 55 -3.77 4.76 -4.71
N SER A 56 -3.74 3.44 -4.57
CA SER A 56 -4.27 2.46 -5.53
C SER A 56 -5.78 2.61 -5.74
N THR A 57 -6.52 2.72 -4.64
CA THR A 57 -7.98 2.81 -4.63
C THR A 57 -8.45 4.12 -5.27
N ILE A 58 -7.83 5.25 -4.90
CA ILE A 58 -8.17 6.58 -5.42
C ILE A 58 -7.81 6.70 -6.90
N THR A 59 -6.63 6.20 -7.30
CA THR A 59 -6.21 6.20 -8.72
C THR A 59 -7.17 5.38 -9.58
N THR A 60 -7.53 4.18 -9.12
CA THR A 60 -8.47 3.30 -9.84
C THR A 60 -9.88 3.89 -9.89
N ALA A 61 -10.39 4.40 -8.77
CA ALA A 61 -11.73 5.00 -8.71
C ALA A 61 -11.86 6.26 -9.58
N LEU A 62 -10.83 7.12 -9.57
CA LEU A 62 -10.78 8.30 -10.45
C LEU A 62 -10.78 7.88 -11.92
N LEU A 63 -9.85 7.00 -12.33
CA LEU A 63 -9.76 6.59 -13.74
C LEU A 63 -11.03 5.87 -14.23
N ALA A 64 -11.69 5.07 -13.38
CA ALA A 64 -12.98 4.47 -13.68
C ALA A 64 -14.09 5.50 -13.89
N LYS A 65 -14.15 6.54 -13.04
CA LYS A 65 -15.11 7.65 -13.23
C LYS A 65 -14.82 8.43 -14.50
N LEU A 66 -13.56 8.81 -14.74
CA LEU A 66 -13.14 9.54 -15.94
C LEU A 66 -13.35 8.73 -17.24
N SER A 67 -13.19 7.41 -17.22
CA SER A 67 -13.43 6.59 -18.42
C SER A 67 -14.91 6.38 -18.76
N ASN A 68 -15.79 6.60 -17.79
CA ASN A 68 -17.23 6.53 -17.97
C ASN A 68 -17.84 7.89 -18.33
N GLN A 69 -17.05 8.98 -18.33
CA GLN A 69 -17.48 10.28 -18.81
C GLN A 69 -17.43 10.33 -20.34
N THR A 70 -18.59 10.21 -20.98
CA THR A 70 -18.84 10.68 -22.35
C THR A 70 -19.38 12.11 -22.30
N GLY A 71 -18.51 13.06 -21.94
CA GLY A 71 -18.80 14.49 -22.03
C GLY A 71 -18.86 14.97 -23.48
N ASP A 72 -19.57 16.07 -23.72
CA ASP A 72 -19.61 16.77 -25.01
C ASP A 72 -18.25 17.45 -25.34
N ASP A 73 -17.35 17.47 -24.36
CA ASP A 73 -15.95 17.92 -24.39
C ASP A 73 -15.09 17.29 -25.51
N GLY A 74 -15.55 16.19 -26.12
CA GLY A 74 -14.83 15.44 -27.16
C GLY A 74 -13.70 14.52 -26.66
N PHE A 75 -13.20 14.72 -25.43
CA PHE A 75 -12.15 13.89 -24.84
C PHE A 75 -12.64 12.47 -24.52
N ARG A 76 -11.76 11.47 -24.70
CA ARG A 76 -12.04 10.07 -24.36
C ARG A 76 -10.88 9.44 -23.62
N LEU A 77 -11.12 8.94 -22.41
CA LEU A 77 -10.13 8.26 -21.59
C LEU A 77 -10.46 6.77 -21.48
N LYS A 78 -9.51 5.90 -21.81
CA LYS A 78 -9.52 4.48 -21.43
C LYS A 78 -8.32 4.22 -20.51
N HIS A 79 -8.39 3.18 -19.69
CA HIS A 79 -7.32 2.88 -18.74
C HIS A 79 -7.20 1.38 -18.48
N ALA A 80 -6.02 0.96 -18.03
CA ALA A 80 -5.77 -0.37 -17.48
C ALA A 80 -4.94 -0.25 -16.21
N VAL A 81 -5.29 -1.02 -15.18
CA VAL A 81 -4.57 -1.09 -13.90
C VAL A 81 -3.96 -2.47 -13.75
N VAL A 82 -2.68 -2.52 -13.44
CA VAL A 82 -1.85 -3.73 -13.32
C VAL A 82 -1.18 -3.72 -11.95
N ASN A 83 -1.48 -4.70 -11.11
CA ASN A 83 -0.87 -4.84 -9.78
C ASN A 83 0.50 -5.52 -9.91
N SER A 84 1.56 -4.73 -9.98
CA SER A 84 2.93 -5.20 -10.22
C SER A 84 3.43 -6.18 -9.15
N ALA A 85 2.88 -6.11 -7.94
CA ALA A 85 3.24 -7.00 -6.83
C ALA A 85 2.79 -8.47 -7.03
N GLU A 86 1.83 -8.72 -7.93
CA GLU A 86 1.37 -10.07 -8.29
C GLU A 86 2.35 -10.79 -9.24
N PHE A 87 3.24 -10.06 -9.92
CA PHE A 87 4.15 -10.62 -10.92
C PHE A 87 5.56 -10.75 -10.36
N ILE A 88 6.08 -11.99 -10.37
CA ILE A 88 7.46 -12.26 -9.95
C ILE A 88 8.43 -11.75 -11.03
N THR A 89 8.23 -12.16 -12.28
CA THR A 89 9.13 -11.89 -13.40
C THR A 89 8.60 -10.78 -14.31
N ALA A 90 9.52 -10.06 -14.96
CA ALA A 90 9.16 -9.02 -15.93
C ALA A 90 8.34 -9.56 -17.13
N ARG A 91 8.57 -10.82 -17.54
CA ARG A 91 7.77 -11.52 -18.56
C ARG A 91 6.29 -11.55 -18.20
N HIS A 92 5.94 -12.04 -17.01
CA HIS A 92 4.54 -12.18 -16.60
C HIS A 92 3.86 -10.81 -16.50
N LEU A 93 4.60 -9.77 -16.09
CA LEU A 93 4.13 -8.39 -16.13
C LEU A 93 3.80 -7.96 -17.58
N TYR A 94 4.70 -8.18 -18.55
CA TYR A 94 4.46 -7.77 -19.94
C TYR A 94 3.28 -8.49 -20.60
N GLU A 95 3.19 -9.82 -20.44
CA GLU A 95 2.07 -10.63 -20.94
C GLU A 95 0.74 -10.15 -20.34
N THR A 96 0.72 -9.83 -19.03
CA THR A 96 -0.48 -9.31 -18.36
C THR A 96 -0.83 -7.89 -18.76
N VAL A 97 0.16 -7.00 -18.98
CA VAL A 97 -0.08 -5.64 -19.50
C VAL A 97 -0.75 -5.70 -20.87
N VAL A 98 -0.27 -6.55 -21.79
CA VAL A 98 -0.90 -6.70 -23.11
C VAL A 98 -2.33 -7.22 -22.98
N GLY A 99 -2.58 -8.23 -22.14
CA GLY A 99 -3.93 -8.71 -21.83
C GLY A 99 -4.85 -7.60 -21.33
N ARG A 100 -4.47 -6.91 -20.24
CA ARG A 100 -5.30 -5.84 -19.65
C ARG A 100 -5.54 -4.66 -20.58
N VAL A 101 -4.59 -4.33 -21.45
CA VAL A 101 -4.77 -3.29 -22.48
C VAL A 101 -5.69 -3.77 -23.60
N ALA A 102 -5.57 -5.02 -24.03
CA ALA A 102 -6.50 -5.63 -24.99
C ALA A 102 -7.93 -5.65 -24.44
N ASP A 103 -8.12 -6.08 -23.19
CA ASP A 103 -9.42 -6.09 -22.49
C ASP A 103 -10.03 -4.68 -22.43
N ALA A 104 -9.26 -3.68 -21.99
CA ALA A 104 -9.72 -2.29 -21.84
C ALA A 104 -10.06 -1.59 -23.17
N LEU A 105 -9.55 -2.12 -24.30
CA LEU A 105 -9.77 -1.63 -25.66
C LEU A 105 -10.75 -2.50 -26.46
N GLU A 106 -11.31 -3.56 -25.85
CA GLU A 106 -12.18 -4.54 -26.52
C GLU A 106 -11.51 -5.15 -27.78
N TRP A 107 -10.22 -5.47 -27.65
CA TRP A 107 -9.39 -5.91 -28.77
C TRP A 107 -9.59 -7.39 -29.10
N ASN A 108 -10.19 -7.67 -30.26
CA ASN A 108 -10.64 -9.01 -30.66
C ASN A 108 -9.52 -10.04 -30.96
N ALA A 109 -8.24 -9.67 -30.94
CA ALA A 109 -7.14 -10.62 -31.16
C ALA A 109 -6.58 -11.13 -29.83
N ALA A 110 -6.33 -12.44 -29.75
CA ALA A 110 -5.71 -13.05 -28.57
C ALA A 110 -4.36 -12.36 -28.23
N PRO A 111 -4.10 -12.01 -26.96
CA PRO A 111 -2.88 -11.32 -26.57
C PRO A 111 -1.65 -12.21 -26.86
N PRO A 112 -0.70 -11.75 -27.69
CA PRO A 112 0.49 -12.52 -28.01
C PRO A 112 1.47 -12.59 -26.83
N ARG A 113 2.35 -13.61 -26.84
CA ARG A 113 3.42 -13.75 -25.85
C ARG A 113 4.41 -12.60 -25.95
N CYS A 114 4.70 -11.96 -24.82
CA CYS A 114 5.61 -10.82 -24.71
C CYS A 114 6.71 -11.10 -23.68
N GLU A 115 7.91 -11.39 -24.16
CA GLU A 115 9.07 -11.73 -23.32
C GLU A 115 9.98 -10.52 -23.07
N THR A 116 9.87 -9.47 -23.90
CA THR A 116 10.72 -8.28 -23.85
C THR A 116 9.93 -6.98 -23.89
N VAL A 117 10.50 -5.88 -23.37
CA VAL A 117 9.90 -4.53 -23.47
C VAL A 117 9.75 -4.10 -24.93
N SER A 118 10.65 -4.52 -25.82
CA SER A 118 10.55 -4.24 -27.26
C SER A 118 9.30 -4.87 -27.88
N GLN A 119 8.99 -6.13 -27.55
CA GLN A 119 7.75 -6.79 -27.98
C GLN A 119 6.52 -6.08 -27.38
N LEU A 120 6.52 -5.80 -26.06
CA LEU A 120 5.47 -5.01 -25.40
C LEU A 120 5.22 -3.68 -26.12
N THR A 121 6.29 -2.96 -26.49
CA THR A 121 6.22 -1.69 -27.22
C THR A 121 5.55 -1.84 -28.58
N VAL A 122 5.87 -2.91 -29.32
CA VAL A 122 5.26 -3.21 -30.63
C VAL A 122 3.77 -3.52 -30.50
N GLU A 123 3.38 -4.37 -29.54
CA GLU A 123 1.97 -4.74 -29.35
C GLU A 123 1.11 -3.57 -28.85
N LEU A 124 1.61 -2.81 -27.88
CA LEU A 124 0.95 -1.57 -27.45
C LEU A 124 0.87 -0.55 -28.61
N SER A 125 1.89 -0.47 -29.47
CA SER A 125 1.84 0.42 -30.65
C SER A 125 0.80 0.00 -31.68
N LYS A 126 0.61 -1.31 -31.93
CA LYS A 126 -0.50 -1.80 -32.79
C LYS A 126 -1.86 -1.33 -32.26
N MET A 127 -2.11 -1.53 -30.97
CA MET A 127 -3.40 -1.21 -30.33
C MET A 127 -3.63 0.29 -30.16
N LEU A 128 -2.61 1.09 -29.82
CA LEU A 128 -2.76 2.49 -29.39
C LEU A 128 -2.25 3.53 -30.40
N LYS A 129 -1.28 3.20 -31.26
CA LYS A 129 -0.60 4.14 -32.17
C LYS A 129 -0.97 3.96 -33.64
N TYR A 130 -1.05 2.71 -34.12
CA TYR A 130 -1.33 2.40 -35.52
C TYR A 130 -2.83 2.21 -35.82
N THR A 131 -3.61 1.82 -34.81
CA THR A 131 -5.07 1.84 -34.90
C THR A 131 -5.57 3.29 -34.82
N PRO A 132 -6.45 3.76 -35.74
CA PRO A 132 -7.00 5.11 -35.67
C PRO A 132 -7.78 5.31 -34.37
N ARG A 133 -7.54 6.44 -33.70
CA ARG A 133 -8.22 6.86 -32.47
C ARG A 133 -8.84 8.24 -32.70
N PRO A 134 -9.97 8.56 -32.05
CA PRO A 134 -10.56 9.89 -32.16
C PRO A 134 -9.64 10.94 -31.54
N ASP A 135 -9.75 12.17 -32.01
CA ASP A 135 -9.05 13.31 -31.40
C ASP A 135 -9.43 13.43 -29.92
N GLY A 136 -8.48 13.82 -29.07
CA GLY A 136 -8.66 13.84 -27.62
C GLY A 136 -8.69 12.46 -26.94
N PHE A 137 -8.40 11.36 -27.67
CA PHE A 137 -8.23 10.04 -27.06
C PHE A 137 -6.94 9.92 -26.26
N ARG A 138 -7.04 9.34 -25.06
CA ARG A 138 -5.91 9.06 -24.16
C ARG A 138 -6.08 7.70 -23.51
N PHE A 139 -4.97 6.97 -23.37
CA PHE A 139 -4.91 5.73 -22.62
C PHE A 139 -4.02 5.88 -21.38
N VAL A 140 -4.51 5.51 -20.20
CA VAL A 140 -3.74 5.54 -18.95
C VAL A 140 -3.41 4.13 -18.48
N LEU A 141 -2.12 3.79 -18.44
CA LEU A 141 -1.63 2.51 -17.92
C LEU A 141 -1.05 2.71 -16.52
N VAL A 142 -1.66 2.07 -15.52
CA VAL A 142 -1.23 2.16 -14.11
C VAL A 142 -0.47 0.91 -13.72
N PHE A 143 0.76 1.10 -13.25
CA PHE A 143 1.59 0.08 -12.60
C PHE A 143 1.50 0.30 -11.08
N ASP A 144 0.63 -0.45 -10.42
CA ASP A 144 0.49 -0.38 -8.96
C ASP A 144 1.59 -1.19 -8.26
N GLY A 145 2.15 -0.69 -7.17
CA GLY A 145 3.22 -1.34 -6.40
C GLY A 145 4.44 -1.77 -7.19
N ILE A 146 4.89 -1.00 -8.20
CA ILE A 146 6.01 -1.37 -9.10
C ILE A 146 7.35 -1.52 -8.35
N ASP A 147 7.48 -0.93 -7.17
CA ASP A 147 8.61 -1.08 -6.24
C ASP A 147 8.63 -2.43 -5.49
N ARG A 148 7.55 -3.22 -5.55
CA ARG A 148 7.37 -4.49 -4.81
C ARG A 148 7.68 -5.73 -5.64
N GLN A 149 7.95 -5.57 -6.93
CA GLN A 149 8.28 -6.69 -7.80
C GLN A 149 9.61 -7.32 -7.37
N ARG A 150 9.58 -8.62 -7.04
CA ARG A 150 10.72 -9.32 -6.41
C ARG A 150 11.96 -9.42 -7.30
N ASP A 151 11.77 -9.63 -8.61
CA ASP A 151 12.83 -9.81 -9.59
C ASP A 151 12.67 -8.78 -10.73
N ALA A 152 12.75 -7.51 -10.35
CA ALA A 152 12.69 -6.37 -11.27
C ALA A 152 14.10 -5.96 -11.73
N PRO A 153 14.42 -6.04 -13.04
CA PRO A 153 15.63 -5.44 -13.57
C PRO A 153 15.67 -3.94 -13.28
N HIS A 154 16.85 -3.40 -12.94
CA HIS A 154 17.03 -1.96 -12.71
C HIS A 154 16.69 -1.09 -13.96
N THR A 155 16.64 -1.71 -15.15
CA THR A 155 16.21 -1.09 -16.41
C THR A 155 14.70 -1.11 -16.64
N LEU A 156 13.92 -1.88 -15.86
CA LEU A 156 12.48 -2.09 -16.07
C LEU A 156 11.70 -0.77 -16.05
N LEU A 157 11.79 -0.03 -14.93
CA LEU A 157 11.02 1.20 -14.77
C LEU A 157 11.40 2.28 -15.81
N PRO A 158 12.69 2.56 -16.09
CA PRO A 158 13.06 3.42 -17.21
C PRO A 158 12.51 2.94 -18.57
N ALA A 159 12.52 1.63 -18.84
CA ALA A 159 12.02 1.10 -20.10
C ALA A 159 10.48 1.22 -20.23
N LEU A 160 9.73 1.04 -19.14
CA LEU A 160 8.29 1.27 -19.09
C LEU A 160 7.94 2.76 -19.22
N ALA A 161 8.71 3.66 -18.59
CA ALA A 161 8.49 5.11 -18.67
C ALA A 161 8.67 5.65 -20.11
N ARG A 162 9.49 5.00 -20.94
CA ARG A 162 9.68 5.37 -22.36
C ARG A 162 8.53 4.93 -23.27
N LEU A 163 7.61 4.07 -22.82
CA LEU A 163 6.45 3.67 -23.63
C LEU A 163 5.57 4.89 -24.00
N SER A 164 5.42 5.85 -23.09
CA SER A 164 4.63 7.07 -23.31
C SER A 164 5.32 8.10 -24.23
N GLU A 165 6.63 7.98 -24.44
CA GLU A 165 7.38 8.74 -25.46
C GLU A 165 7.11 8.17 -26.86
N ILE A 166 7.06 6.84 -26.98
CA ILE A 166 6.92 6.12 -28.25
C ILE A 166 5.46 6.13 -28.74
N ILE A 167 4.49 6.09 -27.83
CA ILE A 167 3.06 6.00 -28.10
C ILE A 167 2.38 7.33 -27.69
N PRO A 168 2.01 8.22 -28.63
CA PRO A 168 1.66 9.60 -28.31
C PRO A 168 0.47 9.78 -27.35
N CYS A 169 -0.53 8.89 -27.42
CA CYS A 169 -1.76 8.90 -26.61
C CYS A 169 -1.65 8.14 -25.27
N LEU A 170 -0.51 7.47 -25.01
CA LEU A 170 -0.29 6.69 -23.79
C LEU A 170 0.28 7.58 -22.68
N ALA A 171 -0.31 7.48 -21.50
CA ALA A 171 0.27 7.94 -20.25
C ALA A 171 0.55 6.76 -19.33
N THR A 172 1.67 6.77 -18.62
CA THR A 172 1.99 5.76 -17.59
C THR A 172 1.96 6.37 -16.19
N VAL A 173 1.39 5.64 -15.23
CA VAL A 173 1.30 6.03 -13.82
C VAL A 173 1.97 4.96 -12.99
N PHE A 174 3.02 5.33 -12.25
CA PHE A 174 3.77 4.42 -11.39
C PHE A 174 3.39 4.69 -9.94
N ILE A 175 2.76 3.71 -9.27
CA ILE A 175 2.50 3.79 -7.84
C ILE A 175 3.62 3.06 -7.10
N VAL A 176 4.28 3.76 -6.18
CA VAL A 176 5.37 3.24 -5.35
C VAL A 176 5.14 3.51 -3.87
N THR A 177 5.73 2.71 -2.98
CA THR A 177 5.69 2.94 -1.53
C THR A 177 6.59 4.11 -1.14
N SER A 178 7.79 4.17 -1.71
CA SER A 178 8.77 5.25 -1.54
C SER A 178 9.49 5.50 -2.87
N PRO A 179 9.69 6.76 -3.31
CA PRO A 179 10.44 7.03 -4.52
C PRO A 179 11.92 6.69 -4.27
N PRO A 180 12.56 5.82 -5.08
CA PRO A 180 13.98 5.55 -4.94
C PRO A 180 14.79 6.82 -5.25
N PRO A 181 15.99 6.99 -4.65
CA PRO A 181 16.76 8.24 -4.72
C PRO A 181 17.09 8.66 -6.17
N ASN A 182 17.19 7.70 -7.09
CA ASN A 182 17.48 7.95 -8.49
C ASN A 182 16.38 8.73 -9.24
N PHE A 183 15.16 8.84 -8.70
CA PHE A 183 14.10 9.67 -9.33
C PHE A 183 14.48 11.16 -9.34
N LEU A 184 15.33 11.61 -8.40
CA LEU A 184 15.85 12.98 -8.37
C LEU A 184 16.85 13.28 -9.50
N LEU A 185 17.40 12.26 -10.15
CA LEU A 185 18.33 12.40 -11.27
C LEU A 185 17.60 12.54 -12.62
N THR A 186 16.30 12.24 -12.65
CA THR A 186 15.44 12.32 -13.85
C THR A 186 14.45 13.47 -13.71
N SER A 187 14.92 14.70 -13.89
CA SER A 187 14.07 15.89 -13.84
C SER A 187 13.17 15.99 -15.09
N SER A 188 11.89 15.61 -14.94
CA SER A 188 10.77 15.98 -15.85
C SER A 188 9.43 15.36 -15.46
N VAL A 189 9.42 14.28 -14.66
CA VAL A 189 8.19 13.56 -14.30
C VAL A 189 7.51 14.22 -13.09
N PRO A 190 6.19 14.53 -13.12
CA PRO A 190 5.47 15.00 -11.96
C PRO A 190 5.32 13.92 -10.87
N HIS A 191 5.51 14.33 -9.62
CA HIS A 191 5.35 13.49 -8.43
C HIS A 191 4.14 13.91 -7.62
N LEU A 192 3.31 12.93 -7.23
CA LEU A 192 2.15 13.10 -6.35
C LEU A 192 2.36 12.34 -5.04
N HIS A 193 2.46 13.08 -3.93
CA HIS A 193 2.59 12.52 -2.59
C HIS A 193 1.22 12.24 -1.95
N PHE A 194 1.06 11.01 -1.45
CA PHE A 194 0.00 10.60 -0.54
C PHE A 194 0.57 10.49 0.89
N PRO A 195 0.45 11.54 1.73
CA PRO A 195 0.97 11.53 3.09
C PRO A 195 0.23 10.52 3.97
N THR A 196 0.85 10.07 5.05
CA THR A 196 0.16 9.35 6.14
C THR A 196 -0.99 10.20 6.68
N TYR A 197 -2.12 9.58 7.01
CA TYR A 197 -3.22 10.26 7.68
C TYR A 197 -2.78 10.76 9.07
N THR A 198 -3.21 11.96 9.41
CA THR A 198 -3.04 12.56 10.74
C THR A 198 -4.16 12.10 11.68
N LYS A 199 -4.01 12.37 12.99
CA LYS A 199 -5.05 12.08 13.99
C LYS A 199 -6.40 12.70 13.63
N THR A 200 -6.39 13.95 13.14
CA THR A 200 -7.61 14.65 12.71
C THR A 200 -8.25 13.98 11.50
N ASP A 201 -7.46 13.52 10.53
CA ASP A 201 -7.97 12.82 9.35
C ASP A 201 -8.60 11.48 9.75
N PHE A 202 -7.95 10.71 10.62
CA PHE A 202 -8.49 9.45 11.13
C PHE A 202 -9.84 9.62 11.83
N ILE A 203 -10.00 10.68 12.64
CA ILE A 203 -11.26 11.00 13.31
C ILE A 203 -12.30 11.40 12.25
N ALA A 204 -11.96 12.29 11.29
CA ALA A 204 -12.87 12.74 10.24
C ALA A 204 -13.38 11.57 9.38
N ILE A 205 -12.47 10.71 8.90
CA ILE A 205 -12.80 9.54 8.07
C ILE A 205 -13.72 8.57 8.82
N LEU A 206 -13.45 8.27 10.10
CA LEU A 206 -14.35 7.40 10.88
C LEU A 206 -15.65 8.08 11.29
N SER A 207 -15.69 9.41 11.40
CA SER A 207 -16.91 10.16 11.75
C SER A 207 -17.87 10.32 10.56
N ALA A 208 -17.39 10.13 9.33
CA ALA A 208 -18.22 10.09 8.12
C ALA A 208 -19.16 8.86 8.04
N THR A 209 -18.94 7.84 8.87
CA THR A 209 -19.83 6.68 8.99
C THR A 209 -19.91 6.26 10.46
N PRO A 210 -20.64 7.00 11.30
CA PRO A 210 -20.72 6.73 12.73
C PRO A 210 -21.48 5.41 12.99
N PRO A 211 -21.22 4.74 14.13
CA PRO A 211 -21.96 3.56 14.53
C PRO A 211 -23.43 3.90 14.84
N ALA A 212 -24.29 2.87 14.82
CA ALA A 212 -25.70 3.02 15.17
C ALA A 212 -25.91 3.61 16.58
N ALA A 213 -27.01 4.35 16.75
CA ALA A 213 -27.34 5.01 18.01
C ALA A 213 -27.39 4.01 19.18
N LEU A 214 -26.74 4.36 20.29
CA LEU A 214 -26.70 3.55 21.49
C LEU A 214 -28.04 3.65 22.26
N PRO A 215 -28.37 2.69 23.15
CA PRO A 215 -29.61 2.76 23.92
C PRO A 215 -29.67 4.02 24.80
N ASN A 216 -30.83 4.67 24.81
CA ASN A 216 -31.16 5.87 25.60
C ASN A 216 -30.31 7.13 25.29
N THR A 217 -29.76 7.25 24.09
CA THR A 217 -29.04 8.46 23.66
C THR A 217 -29.41 8.84 22.24
N THR A 218 -29.20 10.11 21.87
CA THR A 218 -29.47 10.59 20.51
C THR A 218 -28.38 10.15 19.52
N THR A 219 -28.70 10.19 18.23
CA THR A 219 -27.71 9.96 17.16
C THR A 219 -26.55 10.95 17.25
N GLN A 220 -26.82 12.21 17.59
CA GLN A 220 -25.79 13.25 17.77
C GLN A 220 -24.88 12.94 18.95
N GLU A 221 -25.43 12.63 20.12
CA GLU A 221 -24.63 12.25 21.30
C GLU A 221 -23.79 10.99 21.04
N THR A 222 -24.31 10.04 20.25
CA THR A 222 -23.54 8.85 19.82
C THR A 222 -22.37 9.24 18.89
N ALA A 223 -22.58 10.15 17.94
CA ALA A 223 -21.54 10.65 17.05
C ALA A 223 -20.46 11.45 17.82
N ASP A 224 -20.87 12.32 18.75
CA ASP A 224 -19.94 13.07 19.61
C ASP A 224 -19.15 12.16 20.55
N LEU A 225 -19.75 11.04 21.00
CA LEU A 225 -19.06 10.02 21.77
C LEU A 225 -18.07 9.21 20.90
N TRP A 226 -18.47 8.88 19.67
CA TRP A 226 -17.63 8.18 18.69
C TRP A 226 -16.39 8.98 18.31
N ALA A 227 -16.51 10.29 18.05
CA ALA A 227 -15.39 11.17 17.77
C ALA A 227 -14.40 11.25 18.95
N ARG A 228 -14.91 11.34 20.19
CA ARG A 228 -14.08 11.31 21.41
C ARG A 228 -13.42 9.96 21.65
N PHE A 229 -14.14 8.87 21.39
CA PHE A 229 -13.62 7.51 21.48
C PHE A 229 -12.50 7.25 20.46
N THR A 230 -12.70 7.58 19.18
CA THR A 230 -11.68 7.37 18.14
C THR A 230 -10.42 8.20 18.41
N ALA A 231 -10.55 9.42 18.94
CA ALA A 231 -9.41 10.20 19.41
C ALA A 231 -8.62 9.48 20.54
N ALA A 232 -9.32 8.90 21.51
CA ALA A 232 -8.70 8.15 22.62
C ALA A 232 -8.09 6.81 22.18
N VAL A 233 -8.73 6.09 21.24
CA VAL A 233 -8.15 4.89 20.59
C VAL A 233 -6.84 5.28 19.90
N HIS A 234 -6.82 6.37 19.13
CA HIS A 234 -5.61 6.82 18.44
C HIS A 234 -4.47 7.14 19.43
N ASP A 235 -4.76 7.82 20.54
CA ASP A 235 -3.73 8.16 21.54
C ASP A 235 -3.21 6.93 22.31
N ALA A 236 -4.08 5.96 22.60
CA ALA A 236 -3.70 4.69 23.23
C ALA A 236 -2.85 3.82 22.29
N LEU A 237 -3.23 3.74 21.01
CA LEU A 237 -2.63 2.84 20.04
C LEU A 237 -1.47 3.44 19.23
N ALA A 238 -1.16 4.74 19.38
CA ALA A 238 -0.10 5.42 18.61
C ALA A 238 1.30 4.75 18.66
N ARG A 239 1.55 3.87 19.65
CA ARG A 239 2.78 3.08 19.76
C ARG A 239 2.73 1.73 19.04
N ALA A 240 1.55 1.13 18.87
CA ALA A 240 1.36 -0.24 18.38
C ALA A 240 0.28 -0.32 17.29
N ALA A 241 0.66 -0.82 16.12
CA ALA A 241 -0.18 -1.19 14.97
C ALA A 241 -1.07 -0.12 14.28
N SER A 242 -1.52 0.96 14.93
CA SER A 242 -2.56 1.86 14.36
C SER A 242 -2.08 2.88 13.30
N ARG A 243 -0.98 2.61 12.59
CA ARG A 243 -0.43 3.53 11.56
C ARG A 243 -1.19 3.51 10.23
N THR A 244 -2.04 2.51 10.00
CA THR A 244 -2.78 2.31 8.75
C THR A 244 -4.28 2.40 9.00
N LEU A 245 -5.01 3.01 8.04
CA LEU A 245 -6.46 3.22 8.15
C LEU A 245 -7.27 1.91 8.32
N PRO A 246 -6.97 0.80 7.61
CA PRO A 246 -7.65 -0.48 7.84
C PRO A 246 -7.48 -1.02 9.26
N SER A 247 -6.25 -1.01 9.79
CA SER A 247 -5.95 -1.51 11.13
C SER A 247 -6.59 -0.62 12.21
N PHE A 248 -6.57 0.70 12.04
CA PHE A 248 -7.26 1.62 12.94
C PHE A 248 -8.78 1.43 12.91
N ARG A 249 -9.39 1.26 11.73
CA ARG A 249 -10.82 0.95 11.60
C ARG A 249 -11.20 -0.38 12.26
N HIS A 250 -10.35 -1.40 12.12
CA HIS A 250 -10.53 -2.70 12.77
C HIS A 250 -10.45 -2.58 14.30
N ALA A 251 -9.43 -1.90 14.82
CA ALA A 251 -9.27 -1.67 16.26
C ALA A 251 -10.46 -0.92 16.86
N CYS A 252 -10.93 0.15 16.21
CA CYS A 252 -12.13 0.87 16.63
C CYS A 252 -13.38 -0.04 16.63
N ALA A 253 -13.57 -0.88 15.61
CA ALA A 253 -14.68 -1.82 15.54
C ALA A 253 -14.63 -2.91 16.63
N ALA A 254 -13.44 -3.40 16.98
CA ALA A 254 -13.24 -4.41 18.02
C ALA A 254 -13.42 -3.85 19.46
N LEU A 255 -12.99 -2.61 19.69
CA LEU A 255 -13.04 -1.95 21.00
C LEU A 255 -14.39 -1.30 21.30
N TRP A 256 -15.15 -0.84 20.29
CA TRP A 256 -16.40 -0.10 20.49
C TRP A 256 -17.49 -0.85 21.28
N PRO A 257 -17.78 -2.14 21.03
CA PRO A 257 -18.77 -2.89 21.81
C PRO A 257 -18.36 -3.01 23.29
N ARG A 258 -17.06 -3.11 23.57
CA ARG A 258 -16.51 -3.22 24.93
C ARG A 258 -16.57 -1.89 25.67
N PHE A 259 -16.23 -0.80 24.98
CA PHE A 259 -16.33 0.56 25.50
C PHE A 259 -17.78 0.98 25.82
N THR A 260 -18.74 0.51 25.01
CA THR A 260 -20.17 0.85 25.16
C THR A 260 -20.96 -0.15 26.00
N ALA A 261 -20.39 -1.28 26.43
CA ALA A 261 -21.05 -2.25 27.30
C ALA A 261 -21.62 -1.64 28.61
N PRO A 262 -20.95 -0.70 29.32
CA PRO A 262 -21.51 -0.04 30.50
C PRO A 262 -22.75 0.82 30.21
N ILE A 263 -22.89 1.34 28.98
CA ILE A 263 -24.06 2.11 28.55
C ILE A 263 -25.25 1.16 28.33
N HIS A 264 -25.02 0.01 27.70
CA HIS A 264 -26.04 -1.03 27.53
C HIS A 264 -26.49 -1.61 28.88
N ALA A 265 -25.55 -1.80 29.83
CA ALA A 265 -25.83 -2.21 31.20
C ALA A 265 -26.48 -1.12 32.07
N ARG A 266 -26.68 0.10 31.53
CA ARG A 266 -27.22 1.29 32.21
C ARG A 266 -26.44 1.73 33.46
N THR A 267 -25.15 1.39 33.55
CA THR A 267 -24.29 1.80 34.68
C THR A 267 -23.64 3.17 34.48
N HIS A 268 -23.45 3.58 33.22
CA HIS A 268 -22.89 4.88 32.85
C HIS A 268 -23.66 5.51 31.69
N SER A 269 -23.68 6.85 31.63
CA SER A 269 -24.27 7.57 30.49
C SER A 269 -23.21 7.96 29.44
N ALA A 270 -23.64 8.19 28.19
CA ALA A 270 -22.77 8.66 27.12
C ALA A 270 -22.05 9.99 27.42
N ARG A 271 -22.57 10.79 28.37
CA ARG A 271 -21.95 12.05 28.81
C ARG A 271 -20.78 11.84 29.79
N GLU A 272 -20.70 10.67 30.45
CA GLU A 272 -19.66 10.35 31.45
C GLU A 272 -18.38 9.78 30.81
N PHE A 273 -17.89 10.41 29.74
CA PHE A 273 -16.76 9.90 28.94
C PHE A 273 -15.52 9.52 29.78
N SER A 274 -15.16 10.32 30.78
CA SER A 274 -14.03 10.03 31.67
C SER A 274 -14.22 8.76 32.51
N LYS A 275 -15.45 8.44 32.93
CA LYS A 275 -15.75 7.20 33.68
C LYS A 275 -15.69 5.99 32.75
N LEU A 276 -16.22 6.12 31.52
CA LEU A 276 -16.14 5.10 30.48
C LEU A 276 -14.69 4.77 30.10
N LEU A 277 -13.81 5.78 29.96
CA LEU A 277 -12.38 5.56 29.71
C LEU A 277 -11.69 4.82 30.86
N VAL A 278 -12.02 5.13 32.13
CA VAL A 278 -11.46 4.41 33.29
C VAL A 278 -11.92 2.95 33.31
N ALA A 279 -13.20 2.69 33.06
CA ALA A 279 -13.75 1.33 33.00
C ALA A 279 -13.15 0.51 31.84
N ALA A 280 -12.99 1.12 30.66
CA ALA A 280 -12.45 0.46 29.47
C ALA A 280 -10.92 0.42 29.41
N ARG A 281 -10.20 1.01 30.38
CA ARG A 281 -8.73 1.17 30.38
C ARG A 281 -7.97 -0.13 30.09
N VAL A 282 -8.43 -1.25 30.65
CA VAL A 282 -7.82 -2.58 30.47
C VAL A 282 -7.87 -3.01 29.00
N HIS A 283 -8.95 -2.70 28.28
CA HIS A 283 -9.09 -3.04 26.86
C HIS A 283 -8.21 -2.19 25.95
N PHE A 284 -7.90 -0.94 26.33
CA PHE A 284 -6.94 -0.09 25.62
C PHE A 284 -5.48 -0.52 25.82
N GLN A 285 -5.20 -1.43 26.76
CA GLN A 285 -3.87 -1.96 27.05
C GLN A 285 -3.64 -3.38 26.51
N ASP A 286 -4.68 -4.03 25.99
CA ASP A 286 -4.63 -5.41 25.48
C ASP A 286 -4.31 -5.42 23.98
N GLU A 287 -3.00 -5.43 23.66
CA GLU A 287 -2.51 -5.43 22.27
C GLU A 287 -3.00 -6.64 21.45
N ARG A 288 -3.43 -7.73 22.10
CA ARG A 288 -3.99 -8.93 21.44
C ARG A 288 -5.30 -8.66 20.71
N LEU A 289 -5.97 -7.56 21.03
CA LEU A 289 -7.20 -7.13 20.36
C LEU A 289 -6.95 -6.43 19.02
N LEU A 290 -5.69 -6.21 18.67
CA LEU A 290 -5.24 -5.49 17.47
C LEU A 290 -4.72 -6.43 16.38
N ASP A 291 -4.35 -7.67 16.75
CA ASP A 291 -3.90 -8.72 15.84
C ASP A 291 -5.05 -9.71 15.54
N PRO A 292 -5.72 -9.60 14.36
CA PRO A 292 -6.78 -10.54 13.97
C PRO A 292 -6.28 -11.97 13.70
N GLY A 293 -4.96 -12.22 13.76
CA GLY A 293 -4.34 -13.50 13.41
C GLY A 293 -4.18 -14.52 14.55
N VAL A 294 -4.43 -14.16 15.83
CA VAL A 294 -4.13 -15.05 16.98
C VAL A 294 -5.30 -15.14 17.98
N LEU A 295 -6.46 -15.60 17.50
CA LEU A 295 -7.56 -16.01 18.39
C LEU A 295 -7.41 -17.47 18.84
N ALA A 296 -6.35 -17.76 19.58
CA ALA A 296 -6.32 -18.92 20.47
C ALA A 296 -7.09 -18.59 21.74
N LEU A 297 -8.42 -18.75 21.71
CA LEU A 297 -9.25 -18.67 22.92
C LEU A 297 -8.84 -19.82 23.87
N PRO A 298 -8.44 -19.53 25.13
CA PRO A 298 -8.35 -20.57 26.14
C PRO A 298 -9.75 -21.18 26.33
N PRO A 299 -9.88 -22.51 26.49
CA PRO A 299 -11.18 -23.11 26.76
C PRO A 299 -11.74 -22.56 28.08
N THR A 300 -12.88 -21.87 27.98
CA THR A 300 -13.64 -21.43 29.15
C THR A 300 -14.17 -22.68 29.85
N ASN A 301 -13.54 -23.07 30.97
CA ASN A 301 -14.03 -24.17 31.79
C ASN A 301 -15.42 -23.81 32.34
N THR A 302 -16.46 -24.29 31.67
CA THR A 302 -17.85 -24.23 32.13
C THR A 302 -18.03 -25.23 33.25
N THR A 303 -17.97 -24.74 34.50
CA THR A 303 -18.35 -25.54 35.67
C THR A 303 -19.87 -25.75 35.65
N THR A 304 -20.31 -26.82 35.01
CA THR A 304 -21.73 -27.17 34.91
C THR A 304 -22.26 -27.58 36.28
N THR A 305 -23.05 -26.71 36.91
CA THR A 305 -23.75 -27.02 38.17
C THR A 305 -24.89 -27.99 37.90
N THR A 306 -24.67 -29.29 38.11
CA THR A 306 -25.75 -30.30 38.06
C THR A 306 -26.19 -30.64 39.48
N SER A 307 -27.48 -30.44 39.75
CA SER A 307 -28.12 -30.74 41.03
C SER A 307 -28.63 -32.18 41.09
N THR A 308 -28.26 -32.93 42.14
CA THR A 308 -29.00 -34.14 42.55
C THR A 308 -28.89 -34.39 44.06
N THR A 309 -29.85 -35.12 44.61
CA THR A 309 -30.27 -35.00 46.01
C THR A 309 -29.80 -36.17 46.90
N ALA A 310 -29.34 -35.84 48.12
CA ALA A 310 -29.36 -36.62 49.37
C ALA A 310 -28.84 -38.09 49.41
N GLN A 311 -27.85 -38.36 50.28
CA GLN A 311 -28.03 -39.13 51.54
C GLN A 311 -26.77 -39.24 52.44
N LYS A 312 -26.98 -38.97 53.75
CA LYS A 312 -26.35 -39.47 55.00
C LYS A 312 -24.82 -39.79 55.16
N GLN A 313 -24.27 -39.09 56.18
CA GLN A 313 -23.52 -39.59 57.37
C GLN A 313 -21.97 -39.77 57.42
N HIS A 314 -21.45 -39.15 58.50
CA HIS A 314 -20.30 -39.47 59.39
C HIS A 314 -18.83 -38.99 59.13
N ASP A 315 -18.40 -38.24 60.15
CA ASP A 315 -17.10 -38.15 60.85
C ASP A 315 -15.80 -37.58 60.23
N ALA A 316 -15.06 -36.91 61.11
CA ALA A 316 -13.76 -36.25 60.95
C ALA A 316 -12.63 -37.17 61.52
N PRO A 317 -11.30 -36.86 61.47
CA PRO A 317 -10.67 -35.54 61.32
C PRO A 317 -9.35 -35.42 60.48
N LYS A 318 -8.82 -34.19 60.46
CA LYS A 318 -7.50 -33.66 60.01
C LYS A 318 -6.29 -34.30 60.79
N PRO A 319 -4.95 -34.07 60.51
CA PRO A 319 -4.29 -33.09 59.62
C PRO A 319 -3.04 -33.63 58.78
N PRO A 320 -1.84 -32.98 58.63
CA PRO A 320 -1.32 -32.42 57.35
C PRO A 320 0.17 -32.82 57.02
N PRO A 321 1.05 -32.04 56.31
CA PRO A 321 1.05 -31.40 54.98
C PRO A 321 2.29 -31.76 54.08
N THR A 322 2.52 -31.00 52.99
CA THR A 322 3.75 -30.90 52.12
C THR A 322 3.89 -32.01 51.04
N THR A 323 4.53 -31.86 49.86
CA THR A 323 5.53 -30.90 49.33
C THR A 323 5.44 -30.75 47.77
N LYS A 324 5.69 -29.53 47.25
CA LYS A 324 6.16 -29.09 45.89
C LYS A 324 5.78 -29.87 44.61
N THR A 325 5.15 -29.13 43.69
CA THR A 325 5.62 -28.80 42.32
C THR A 325 6.49 -29.80 41.53
N ILE A 326 5.99 -30.26 40.37
CA ILE A 326 6.63 -30.12 39.03
C ILE A 326 5.58 -30.42 37.95
N THR A 327 5.51 -29.58 36.92
CA THR A 327 4.61 -29.74 35.77
C THR A 327 5.36 -30.42 34.63
N THR A 328 4.85 -31.55 34.13
CA THR A 328 5.39 -32.25 32.95
C THR A 328 4.40 -32.18 31.78
N ASN A 329 4.81 -31.56 30.67
CA ASN A 329 4.11 -31.70 29.39
C ASN A 329 4.44 -33.08 28.78
N PRO A 330 3.46 -33.85 28.28
CA PRO A 330 3.71 -35.08 27.56
C PRO A 330 3.92 -34.81 26.06
N ASN A 331 5.07 -35.23 25.52
CA ASN A 331 5.22 -35.54 24.09
C ASN A 331 5.00 -37.06 23.88
N PRO A 332 4.49 -37.49 22.71
CA PRO A 332 4.24 -38.90 22.41
C PRO A 332 5.54 -39.71 22.17
N PRO A 333 5.49 -41.05 22.28
CA PRO A 333 6.67 -41.92 22.24
C PRO A 333 7.17 -42.25 20.82
N THR A 334 8.41 -42.76 20.78
CA THR A 334 9.14 -43.16 19.58
C THR A 334 9.54 -44.64 19.66
N ASP A 335 9.26 -45.43 18.62
CA ASP A 335 10.05 -46.61 18.22
C ASP A 335 10.95 -46.16 17.05
N GLY A 336 12.26 -46.42 16.95
CA GLY A 336 12.95 -47.72 17.01
C GLY A 336 13.14 -48.24 15.57
N ALA A 337 14.34 -48.45 14.98
CA ALA A 337 15.71 -48.48 15.50
C ALA A 337 16.77 -48.29 14.36
N ALA A 338 18.06 -48.56 14.67
CA ALA A 338 19.32 -48.47 13.87
C ALA A 338 19.99 -47.07 13.86
N LEU A 339 21.12 -46.81 14.54
CA LEU A 339 22.51 -47.33 14.39
C LEU A 339 23.17 -46.85 13.07
N ASP A 340 24.36 -46.23 13.03
CA ASP A 340 25.36 -45.87 14.06
C ASP A 340 26.32 -44.76 13.53
N LEU A 341 27.27 -44.30 14.36
CA LEU A 341 28.48 -43.50 14.08
C LEU A 341 28.40 -41.96 14.07
N THR A 342 28.95 -41.40 15.14
CA THR A 342 29.46 -40.02 15.32
C THR A 342 31.02 -40.04 15.22
N PRO A 343 31.82 -38.95 15.30
CA PRO A 343 31.51 -37.63 15.87
C PRO A 343 32.12 -36.35 15.24
N ALA A 344 31.56 -35.22 15.70
CA ALA A 344 32.19 -33.92 15.99
C ALA A 344 33.25 -33.30 15.07
N HIS A 345 32.96 -32.10 14.56
CA HIS A 345 33.82 -30.93 14.85
C HIS A 345 33.08 -29.59 14.72
N HIS A 346 32.99 -28.84 15.82
CA HIS A 346 32.82 -27.38 15.77
C HIS A 346 34.10 -26.74 15.20
N ARG A 347 33.96 -25.79 14.27
CA ARG A 347 34.98 -24.75 14.05
C ARG A 347 34.38 -23.43 13.55
N ALA A 348 34.93 -22.33 14.06
CA ALA A 348 34.52 -20.94 13.86
C ALA A 348 34.69 -20.43 12.41
N PRO A 349 34.01 -19.34 12.00
CA PRO A 349 34.08 -18.79 10.64
C PRO A 349 35.44 -18.18 10.29
N ALA A 350 35.80 -18.24 9.00
CA ALA A 350 37.08 -17.76 8.48
C ALA A 350 37.05 -16.27 8.06
N PRO A 351 38.16 -15.52 8.22
CA PRO A 351 38.29 -14.14 7.74
C PRO A 351 38.63 -14.06 6.23
N PRO A 352 38.38 -12.92 5.56
CA PRO A 352 38.47 -12.80 4.10
C PRO A 352 39.92 -12.77 3.58
N ARG A 353 40.16 -13.47 2.46
CA ARG A 353 41.45 -13.42 1.73
C ARG A 353 41.58 -12.13 0.92
N ARG A 354 42.73 -11.47 1.05
CA ARG A 354 43.15 -10.36 0.15
C ARG A 354 43.41 -10.89 -1.26
N LEU A 355 43.04 -10.08 -2.26
CA LEU A 355 43.49 -10.26 -3.65
C LEU A 355 44.99 -9.90 -3.78
N PRO A 356 45.78 -10.63 -4.57
CA PRO A 356 47.17 -10.28 -4.84
C PRO A 356 47.28 -9.12 -5.84
N ARG A 357 48.20 -8.21 -5.53
CA ARG A 357 48.65 -7.07 -6.34
C ARG A 357 49.58 -7.57 -7.45
N LEU A 358 49.27 -7.25 -8.71
CA LEU A 358 50.16 -7.43 -9.86
C LEU A 358 50.91 -6.10 -10.09
N GLU A 359 52.22 -6.16 -10.20
CA GLU A 359 53.08 -4.99 -10.38
C GLU A 359 54.28 -5.34 -11.28
N ASN A 360 54.57 -4.47 -12.25
CA ASN A 360 55.78 -4.41 -13.10
C ASN A 360 56.00 -5.54 -14.13
N ALA A 361 56.63 -5.31 -15.30
CA ALA A 361 56.87 -4.09 -16.10
C ALA A 361 57.43 -4.52 -17.49
N ASP A 362 57.31 -3.68 -18.54
CA ASP A 362 58.49 -3.12 -19.23
C ASP A 362 58.14 -2.08 -20.34
N PRO A 363 59.05 -1.13 -20.70
CA PRO A 363 58.77 0.01 -21.60
C PRO A 363 59.62 0.04 -22.90
N ALA A 364 59.62 1.20 -23.61
CA ALA A 364 60.30 1.53 -24.90
C ALA A 364 59.52 1.07 -26.17
N ARG A 365 59.40 1.78 -27.30
CA ARG A 365 59.89 3.08 -27.89
C ARG A 365 58.90 3.44 -29.05
N SER A 366 58.83 4.62 -29.69
CA SER A 366 59.43 5.96 -29.52
C SER A 366 58.71 7.01 -30.41
N ASP A 367 58.73 8.28 -30.01
CA ASP A 367 58.51 9.48 -30.86
C ASP A 367 59.67 9.67 -31.90
N PRO A 368 59.64 10.60 -32.90
CA PRO A 368 58.95 11.92 -32.90
C PRO A 368 58.32 12.41 -34.23
N SER A 369 57.58 13.53 -34.19
CA SER A 369 57.88 14.80 -34.94
C SER A 369 56.64 15.69 -35.18
N SER A 370 56.68 16.92 -34.68
CA SER A 370 55.83 18.06 -35.09
C SER A 370 56.70 19.07 -35.88
N PRO A 371 56.18 20.02 -36.68
CA PRO A 371 55.79 21.32 -36.08
C PRO A 371 54.76 22.24 -36.83
N ARG A 372 54.06 23.10 -36.06
CA ARG A 372 53.71 24.53 -36.34
C ARG A 372 52.75 24.86 -37.53
N THR A 373 51.99 25.98 -37.58
CA THR A 373 51.90 27.23 -36.77
C THR A 373 50.54 27.97 -36.96
N THR A 374 50.16 28.84 -35.98
CA THR A 374 49.38 30.13 -36.09
C THR A 374 48.03 30.18 -36.84
N HIS A 375 46.93 30.70 -36.28
CA HIS A 375 46.73 32.12 -35.84
C HIS A 375 45.58 32.27 -34.81
N GLY A 376 45.49 33.44 -34.15
CA GLY A 376 44.51 33.75 -33.09
C GLY A 376 43.26 34.59 -33.53
N PRO A 377 42.82 35.61 -32.74
CA PRO A 377 41.65 35.44 -31.86
C PRO A 377 40.58 36.57 -31.95
N GLN A 378 39.39 36.35 -31.35
CA GLN A 378 38.41 37.35 -30.82
C GLN A 378 37.25 36.57 -30.10
N THR A 379 36.95 36.71 -28.80
CA THR A 379 36.11 37.74 -28.11
C THR A 379 34.74 37.97 -28.77
N THR A 380 33.58 37.76 -28.14
CA THR A 380 33.03 38.46 -26.94
C THR A 380 31.86 37.67 -26.26
N PRO A 381 31.35 38.09 -25.07
CA PRO A 381 30.51 37.24 -24.20
C PRO A 381 28.99 37.51 -24.26
N TRP A 382 28.23 36.56 -23.71
CA TRP A 382 26.79 36.68 -23.43
C TRP A 382 26.53 37.57 -22.20
N LYS A 383 25.41 38.29 -22.19
CA LYS A 383 24.90 39.06 -21.04
C LYS A 383 23.51 38.55 -20.62
N ILE A 384 23.39 38.36 -19.30
CA ILE A 384 22.21 38.51 -18.41
C ILE A 384 20.85 38.17 -19.02
#